data_AF-A0A925TLR7-F1
#
_entry.id   AF-A0A925TLR7-F1
#
_cell.length_a   1.000
_cell.length_b   1.000
_cell.length_c   1.000
_cell.angle_alpha   90.00
_cell.angle_beta   90.00
_cell.angle_gamma   90.00
#
_symmetry.space_group_name_H-M   'P 1'
#
loop_
_entity.id
_entity.type
_entity.pdbx_description
1 polymer ?
#
loop_
_entity_poly.entity_id
_entity_poly.type
_entity_poly.pdbx_seq_one_letter_code
_entity_poly.pdbx_strand_id
1 'polypeptide(L)'
;MAFIVLSNSGKTSDCINPLLPIMKLSHVILVLIASVLPATAVEIGDTYEAVIAEKGAPATKLEAGGTQVLNYPDQRIKLKSGKVVEVNSKLPDVTTEPSVPAPVIVGGTWTTQYQAALAQAQETNSRVFLFFTGSDWCGWCVRLDREVLSTSEFKTYAKENLILVKLDFPRGVPQTASLKTQNNQLAQKYQVGGFPTVIILDSKGKQIGRTGYQKGGPGAFIDTLKKF
;
A
#
# COMPACT_ATOMS: atom_id res chain seq x y z
N MET A 1 -10.18 79.45 -62.80
CA MET A 1 -11.66 79.43 -62.90
C MET A 1 -12.15 78.36 -61.94
N ALA A 2 -12.85 78.60 -60.83
CA ALA A 2 -14.02 79.45 -60.56
C ALA A 2 -15.19 78.50 -60.23
N PHE A 3 -15.72 78.68 -59.01
CA PHE A 3 -17.10 78.44 -58.59
C PHE A 3 -17.55 76.97 -58.40
N ILE A 4 -17.93 76.51 -57.20
CA ILE A 4 -19.03 76.90 -56.27
C ILE A 4 -20.22 75.93 -56.38
N VAL A 5 -20.80 75.62 -55.20
CA VAL A 5 -22.25 75.42 -54.92
C VAL A 5 -22.83 73.99 -54.78
N LEU A 6 -23.34 73.75 -53.55
CA LEU A 6 -24.63 73.15 -53.13
C LEU A 6 -24.92 71.69 -53.51
N SER A 7 -25.83 70.95 -52.88
CA SER A 7 -26.58 70.98 -51.62
C SER A 7 -27.54 69.77 -51.70
N ASN A 8 -27.89 69.24 -50.54
CA ASN A 8 -29.17 68.60 -50.20
C ASN A 8 -29.64 67.28 -50.88
N SER A 9 -29.78 66.28 -49.99
CA SER A 9 -31.05 65.69 -49.52
C SER A 9 -31.99 64.95 -50.48
N GLY A 10 -32.25 63.69 -50.11
CA GLY A 10 -33.45 62.91 -50.47
C GLY A 10 -33.14 61.42 -50.36
N LYS A 11 -33.55 60.71 -49.29
CA LYS A 11 -34.73 59.81 -49.24
C LYS A 11 -34.77 58.85 -50.44
N THR A 12 -34.82 57.52 -50.31
CA THR A 12 -35.64 56.67 -49.42
C THR A 12 -35.29 55.21 -49.72
N SER A 13 -35.51 54.36 -48.71
CA SER A 13 -36.05 53.01 -48.81
C SER A 13 -35.28 51.87 -49.49
N ASP A 14 -35.13 50.84 -48.66
CA ASP A 14 -35.31 49.42 -48.96
C ASP A 14 -34.10 48.60 -49.41
N CYS A 15 -33.71 47.76 -48.44
CA CYS A 15 -33.37 46.36 -48.58
C CYS A 15 -32.10 46.04 -49.39
N ILE A 16 -31.10 45.46 -48.72
CA ILE A 16 -30.75 44.04 -48.87
C ILE A 16 -29.69 43.71 -47.82
N ASN A 17 -29.98 42.60 -47.14
CA ASN A 17 -29.22 41.81 -46.17
C ASN A 17 -27.78 41.44 -46.64
N PRO A 18 -27.02 40.69 -45.84
CA PRO A 18 -26.38 40.99 -44.56
C PRO A 18 -24.86 41.19 -44.78
N LEU A 19 -24.12 41.67 -43.78
CA LEU A 19 -22.84 41.09 -43.37
C LEU A 19 -22.29 41.82 -42.13
N LEU A 20 -22.18 41.04 -41.05
CA LEU A 20 -21.39 41.23 -39.84
C LEU A 20 -21.74 42.42 -38.92
N PRO A 21 -21.92 42.11 -37.61
CA PRO A 21 -21.14 42.84 -36.64
C PRO A 21 -20.37 41.91 -35.70
N ILE A 22 -19.05 42.07 -35.60
CA ILE A 22 -18.34 42.87 -34.59
C ILE A 22 -18.92 42.75 -33.17
N MET A 23 -18.11 42.12 -32.30
CA MET A 23 -17.89 42.39 -30.87
C MET A 23 -19.13 42.63 -29.99
N LYS A 24 -19.28 41.78 -28.95
CA LYS A 24 -19.39 42.28 -27.57
C LYS A 24 -19.10 41.19 -26.54
N LEU A 25 -17.99 41.44 -25.86
CA LEU A 25 -17.60 41.01 -24.52
C LEU A 25 -18.81 40.92 -23.59
N SER A 26 -19.14 39.73 -23.12
CA SER A 26 -19.88 39.55 -21.86
C SER A 26 -19.27 38.37 -21.13
N HIS A 27 -18.60 38.70 -20.04
CA HIS A 27 -17.93 37.76 -19.15
C HIS A 27 -18.97 36.86 -18.50
N VAL A 28 -19.17 35.66 -19.04
CA VAL A 28 -19.65 34.54 -18.25
C VAL A 28 -18.42 33.74 -17.87
N ILE A 29 -17.83 34.09 -16.72
CA ILE A 29 -16.90 33.22 -16.03
C ILE A 29 -17.73 32.01 -15.61
N LEU A 30 -17.76 30.98 -16.47
CA LEU A 30 -18.22 29.66 -16.11
C LEU A 30 -17.18 29.10 -15.14
N VAL A 31 -17.42 29.34 -13.85
CA VAL A 31 -16.74 28.61 -12.78
C VAL A 31 -17.19 27.16 -12.90
N LEU A 32 -16.47 26.38 -13.71
CA LEU A 32 -16.52 24.94 -13.68
C LEU A 32 -15.85 24.53 -12.36
N ILE A 33 -16.64 24.53 -11.29
CA ILE A 33 -16.31 23.83 -10.05
C ILE A 33 -16.29 22.35 -10.45
N ALA A 34 -15.12 21.85 -10.85
CA ALA A 34 -14.84 20.44 -10.77
C ALA A 34 -14.83 20.11 -9.27
N SER A 35 -16.01 19.74 -8.76
CA SER A 35 -16.14 19.09 -7.47
C SER A 35 -15.30 17.82 -7.54
N VAL A 36 -14.08 17.92 -7.03
CA VAL A 36 -13.25 16.78 -6.68
C VAL A 36 -14.05 16.02 -5.61
N LEU A 37 -14.81 15.03 -6.04
CA LEU A 37 -15.36 14.05 -5.13
C LEU A 37 -14.14 13.33 -4.51
N PRO A 38 -14.06 13.24 -3.17
CA PRO A 38 -13.10 12.33 -2.56
C PRO A 38 -13.43 10.91 -3.06
N ALA A 39 -12.41 10.16 -3.50
CA ALA A 39 -12.55 8.73 -3.78
C ALA A 39 -12.89 8.04 -2.45
N THR A 40 -14.17 7.77 -2.23
CA THR A 40 -14.67 7.15 -1.00
C THR A 40 -14.61 5.64 -1.16
N ALA A 41 -13.93 4.98 -0.23
CA ALA A 41 -13.95 3.54 -0.11
C ALA A 41 -15.40 3.03 0.03
N VAL A 42 -15.71 1.85 -0.50
CA VAL A 42 -17.04 1.23 -0.39
C VAL A 42 -17.37 0.95 1.07
N GLU A 43 -18.47 1.54 1.56
CA GLU A 43 -18.94 1.40 2.94
C GLU A 43 -20.14 0.45 3.07
N ILE A 44 -20.42 0.01 4.30
CA ILE A 44 -21.62 -0.79 4.60
C ILE A 44 -22.86 0.09 4.40
N GLY A 45 -23.77 -0.34 3.53
CA GLY A 45 -25.00 0.38 3.20
C GLY A 45 -25.04 0.99 1.79
N ASP A 46 -23.88 1.03 1.11
CA ASP A 46 -23.77 1.51 -0.27
C ASP A 46 -24.62 0.71 -1.24
N THR A 47 -25.11 1.37 -2.29
CA THR A 47 -25.88 0.70 -3.34
C THR A 47 -24.95 0.02 -4.34
N TYR A 48 -25.48 -0.99 -5.04
CA TYR A 48 -24.75 -1.65 -6.12
C TYR A 48 -24.16 -0.65 -7.14
N GLU A 49 -24.89 0.40 -7.48
CA GLU A 49 -24.45 1.41 -8.45
C GLU A 49 -23.26 2.21 -7.93
N ALA A 50 -23.24 2.58 -6.65
CA ALA A 50 -22.10 3.25 -6.03
C ALA A 50 -20.85 2.34 -6.03
N VAL A 51 -21.04 1.05 -5.75
CA VAL A 51 -19.94 0.07 -5.79
C VAL A 51 -19.35 -0.06 -7.19
N ILE A 52 -20.19 -0.11 -8.24
CA ILE A 52 -19.72 -0.20 -9.63
C ILE A 52 -19.08 1.11 -10.10
N ALA A 53 -19.60 2.26 -9.66
CA ALA A 53 -19.02 3.57 -9.99
C ALA A 53 -17.60 3.73 -9.44
N GLU A 54 -17.35 3.21 -8.24
CA GLU A 54 -16.04 3.28 -7.57
C GLU A 54 -15.07 2.17 -8.02
N LYS A 55 -15.54 0.91 -8.08
CA LYS A 55 -14.67 -0.27 -8.29
C LYS A 55 -14.70 -0.82 -9.72
N GLY A 56 -15.60 -0.33 -10.57
CA GLY A 56 -15.85 -0.91 -11.88
C GLY A 56 -16.56 -2.26 -11.80
N ALA A 57 -16.63 -2.98 -12.93
CA ALA A 57 -17.28 -4.29 -12.97
C ALA A 57 -16.50 -5.35 -12.17
N PRO A 58 -17.16 -6.16 -11.33
CA PRO A 58 -16.50 -7.23 -10.59
C PRO A 58 -16.02 -8.35 -11.52
N ALA A 59 -14.96 -9.06 -11.11
CA ALA A 59 -14.46 -10.22 -11.85
C ALA A 59 -15.49 -11.35 -11.90
N THR A 60 -16.32 -11.49 -10.87
CA THR A 60 -17.46 -12.43 -10.88
C THR A 60 -18.59 -11.91 -10.01
N LYS A 61 -19.83 -12.08 -10.46
CA LYS A 61 -21.05 -11.77 -9.71
C LYS A 61 -21.84 -13.05 -9.49
N LEU A 62 -22.15 -13.38 -8.25
CA LEU A 62 -22.98 -14.53 -7.85
C LEU A 62 -24.23 -14.04 -7.14
N GLU A 63 -25.39 -14.63 -7.43
CA GLU A 63 -26.65 -14.29 -6.76
C GLU A 63 -27.30 -15.55 -6.20
N ALA A 64 -27.61 -15.56 -4.90
CA ALA A 64 -28.26 -16.69 -4.24
C ALA A 64 -29.16 -16.18 -3.09
N GLY A 65 -30.45 -16.54 -3.10
CA GLY A 65 -31.37 -16.28 -1.99
C GLY A 65 -31.49 -14.81 -1.57
N GLY A 66 -31.50 -13.87 -2.52
CA GLY A 66 -31.59 -12.42 -2.26
C GLY A 66 -30.28 -11.76 -1.79
N THR A 67 -29.17 -12.51 -1.82
CA THR A 67 -27.81 -12.01 -1.56
C THR A 67 -27.01 -12.01 -2.86
N GLN A 68 -26.36 -10.89 -3.18
CA GLN A 68 -25.44 -10.75 -4.31
C GLN A 68 -24.00 -10.72 -3.78
N VAL A 69 -23.11 -11.55 -4.31
CA VAL A 69 -21.70 -11.56 -3.95
C VAL A 69 -20.90 -11.06 -5.15
N LEU A 70 -20.25 -9.92 -4.99
CA LEU A 70 -19.33 -9.34 -5.95
C LEU A 70 -17.91 -9.75 -5.58
N ASN A 71 -17.27 -10.50 -6.46
CA ASN A 71 -15.91 -10.95 -6.29
C ASN A 71 -14.98 -10.04 -7.09
N TYR A 72 -14.20 -9.23 -6.38
CA TYR A 72 -13.10 -8.45 -6.94
C TYR A 72 -11.77 -9.19 -6.70
N PRO A 73 -10.70 -8.87 -7.44
CA PRO A 73 -9.40 -9.51 -7.26
C PRO A 73 -8.82 -9.37 -5.84
N ASP A 74 -9.15 -8.27 -5.17
CA ASP A 74 -8.63 -7.81 -3.88
C ASP A 74 -9.60 -8.00 -2.70
N GLN A 75 -10.91 -8.08 -2.95
CA GLN A 75 -11.93 -8.18 -1.91
C GLN A 75 -13.23 -8.86 -2.37
N ARG A 76 -14.05 -9.29 -1.41
CA ARG A 76 -15.42 -9.75 -1.66
C ARG A 76 -16.43 -8.82 -1.01
N ILE A 77 -17.41 -8.38 -1.77
CA ILE A 77 -18.49 -7.51 -1.30
C ILE A 77 -19.79 -8.31 -1.37
N LYS A 78 -20.50 -8.44 -0.26
CA LYS A 78 -21.84 -9.03 -0.24
C LYS A 78 -22.87 -7.92 -0.14
N LEU A 79 -23.90 -8.01 -0.95
CA LEU A 79 -25.07 -7.17 -0.92
C LEU A 79 -26.29 -8.00 -0.56
N LYS A 80 -27.19 -7.42 0.24
CA LYS A 80 -28.52 -7.98 0.51
C LYS A 80 -29.53 -6.89 0.20
N SER A 81 -30.54 -7.23 -0.60
CA SER A 81 -31.53 -6.24 -1.07
C SER A 81 -30.90 -5.01 -1.76
N GLY A 82 -29.84 -5.22 -2.54
CA GLY A 82 -29.16 -4.16 -3.31
C GLY A 82 -28.25 -3.23 -2.50
N LYS A 83 -28.05 -3.49 -1.20
CA LYS A 83 -27.16 -2.74 -0.32
C LYS A 83 -26.01 -3.57 0.19
N VAL A 84 -24.82 -2.99 0.29
CA VAL A 84 -23.63 -3.63 0.85
C VAL A 84 -23.87 -3.99 2.33
N VAL A 85 -23.72 -5.26 2.67
CA VAL A 85 -23.87 -5.80 4.03
C VAL A 85 -22.58 -6.36 4.60
N GLU A 86 -21.60 -6.69 3.76
CA GLU A 86 -20.30 -7.23 4.19
C GLU A 86 -19.22 -6.90 3.15
N VAL A 87 -18.09 -6.36 3.60
CA VAL A 87 -16.88 -6.20 2.79
C VAL A 87 -15.79 -7.05 3.44
N ASN A 88 -15.31 -8.07 2.75
CA ASN A 88 -14.26 -8.95 3.23
C ASN A 88 -13.02 -8.77 2.34
N SER A 89 -12.12 -7.90 2.80
CA SER A 89 -10.84 -7.61 2.16
C SER A 89 -9.93 -8.82 2.26
N LYS A 90 -9.46 -9.34 1.11
CA LYS A 90 -8.52 -10.47 1.06
C LYS A 90 -7.08 -10.05 1.39
N LEU A 91 -6.82 -8.74 1.35
CA LEU A 91 -5.64 -8.11 1.95
C LEU A 91 -6.07 -7.44 3.26
N PRO A 92 -5.23 -7.45 4.32
CA PRO A 92 -5.49 -6.63 5.48
C PRO A 92 -5.49 -5.17 5.03
N ASP A 93 -6.66 -4.55 5.20
CA ASP A 93 -6.89 -3.13 5.06
C ASP A 93 -5.95 -2.39 6.03
N VAL A 94 -4.87 -1.81 5.49
CA VAL A 94 -3.98 -0.89 6.20
C VAL A 94 -4.33 0.50 5.73
N THR A 95 -5.53 0.95 6.06
CA THR A 95 -5.86 2.37 6.12
C THR A 95 -7.05 2.54 7.03
N THR A 96 -6.88 3.31 8.12
CA THR A 96 -7.90 3.82 9.07
C THR A 96 -8.26 2.96 10.31
N GLU A 97 -7.42 2.99 11.35
CA GLU A 97 -7.72 3.62 12.66
C GLU A 97 -6.67 3.24 13.74
N PRO A 98 -6.22 4.21 14.58
CA PRO A 98 -5.33 3.95 15.70
C PRO A 98 -6.14 3.68 16.99
N SER A 99 -6.33 2.42 17.41
CA SER A 99 -6.87 2.17 18.76
C SER A 99 -6.64 0.78 19.39
N VAL A 100 -5.94 -0.14 18.75
CA VAL A 100 -5.38 -1.31 19.46
C VAL A 100 -3.88 -1.10 19.55
N PRO A 101 -3.28 -0.95 20.76
CA PRO A 101 -1.83 -0.91 20.86
C PRO A 101 -1.32 -2.25 20.30
N ALA A 102 -0.68 -2.19 19.13
CA ALA A 102 0.06 -3.31 18.61
C ALA A 102 1.03 -3.78 19.71
N PRO A 103 1.25 -5.10 19.87
CA PRO A 103 2.15 -5.59 20.90
C PRO A 103 3.51 -4.92 20.73
N VAL A 104 3.94 -4.17 21.75
CA VAL A 104 5.24 -3.50 21.78
C VAL A 104 6.32 -4.58 21.80
N ILE A 105 7.06 -4.72 20.72
CA ILE A 105 8.19 -5.64 20.57
C ILE A 105 9.39 -5.01 21.26
N VAL A 106 9.92 -5.61 22.32
CA VAL A 106 11.12 -5.07 22.95
C VAL A 106 12.30 -5.21 21.98
N GLY A 107 13.07 -4.15 21.75
CA GLY A 107 14.25 -4.17 20.87
C GLY A 107 15.17 -5.35 21.21
N GLY A 108 15.69 -6.04 20.19
CA GLY A 108 16.51 -7.24 20.37
C GLY A 108 15.78 -8.51 20.80
N THR A 109 14.44 -8.48 20.97
CA THR A 109 13.63 -9.69 21.14
C THR A 109 13.06 -10.16 19.80
N TRP A 110 12.92 -11.48 19.67
CA TRP A 110 12.37 -12.09 18.46
C TRP A 110 10.84 -12.01 18.44
N THR A 111 10.29 -11.53 17.34
CA THR A 111 8.86 -11.60 17.04
C THR A 111 8.61 -12.39 15.76
N THR A 112 7.39 -12.90 15.57
CA THR A 112 6.91 -13.46 14.30
C THR A 112 5.92 -12.52 13.60
N GLN A 113 5.59 -11.38 14.22
CA GLN A 113 4.58 -10.44 13.74
C GLN A 113 5.22 -9.38 12.84
N TYR A 114 5.24 -9.64 11.53
CA TYR A 114 5.90 -8.76 10.56
C TYR A 114 5.30 -7.34 10.52
N GLN A 115 3.97 -7.22 10.51
CA GLN A 115 3.32 -5.90 10.44
C GLN A 115 3.52 -5.07 11.72
N ALA A 116 3.43 -5.71 12.89
CA ALA A 116 3.70 -5.03 14.16
C ALA A 116 5.16 -4.56 14.23
N ALA A 117 6.11 -5.38 13.73
CA ALA A 117 7.51 -5.00 13.66
C ALA A 117 7.75 -3.79 12.75
N LEU A 118 7.07 -3.69 11.61
CA LEU A 118 7.16 -2.51 10.73
C LEU A 118 6.57 -1.25 11.39
N ALA A 119 5.39 -1.36 12.00
CA ALA A 119 4.75 -0.23 12.68
C ALA A 119 5.67 0.34 13.77
N GLN A 120 6.24 -0.55 14.60
CA GLN A 120 7.16 -0.12 15.64
C GLN A 120 8.48 0.41 15.07
N ALA A 121 9.00 -0.16 13.98
CA ALA A 121 10.21 0.34 13.32
C ALA A 121 10.04 1.79 12.88
N GLN A 122 8.86 2.12 12.37
CA GLN A 122 8.49 3.48 11.98
C GLN A 122 8.42 4.43 13.19
N GLU A 123 7.79 4.00 14.29
CA GLU A 123 7.67 4.80 15.52
C GLU A 123 9.03 5.04 16.21
N THR A 124 9.87 4.02 16.26
CA THR A 124 11.16 4.04 16.96
C THR A 124 12.34 4.42 16.06
N ASN A 125 12.07 4.71 14.78
CA ASN A 125 13.08 4.92 13.74
C ASN A 125 14.18 3.83 13.70
N SER A 126 13.79 2.58 14.01
CA SER A 126 14.68 1.43 14.05
C SER A 126 14.65 0.66 12.74
N ARG A 127 15.68 -0.15 12.47
CA ARG A 127 15.72 -1.04 11.31
C ARG A 127 15.03 -2.37 11.65
N VAL A 128 14.49 -3.04 10.64
CA VAL A 128 13.91 -4.39 10.80
C VAL A 128 14.86 -5.44 10.25
N PHE A 129 15.18 -6.42 11.09
CA PHE A 129 15.99 -7.59 10.74
C PHE A 129 15.06 -8.77 10.48
N LEU A 130 14.90 -9.15 9.21
CA LEU A 130 14.14 -10.33 8.82
C LEU A 130 15.07 -11.54 8.72
N PHE A 131 14.79 -12.58 9.49
CA PHE A 131 15.54 -13.83 9.45
C PHE A 131 14.70 -14.95 8.84
N PHE A 132 14.98 -15.30 7.59
CA PHE A 132 14.40 -16.45 6.93
C PHE A 132 15.23 -17.69 7.25
N THR A 133 14.60 -18.68 7.89
CA THR A 133 15.29 -19.84 8.47
C THR A 133 14.46 -21.12 8.37
N GLY A 134 15.13 -22.27 8.43
CA GLY A 134 14.50 -23.58 8.67
C GLY A 134 15.05 -24.17 9.96
N SER A 135 14.40 -23.87 11.10
CA SER A 135 14.98 -24.08 12.43
C SER A 135 15.36 -25.51 12.79
N ASP A 136 14.73 -26.51 12.17
CA ASP A 136 14.88 -27.94 12.50
C ASP A 136 15.63 -28.76 11.44
N TRP A 137 15.94 -28.20 10.26
CA TRP A 137 16.61 -28.94 9.17
C TRP A 137 17.74 -28.18 8.47
N CYS A 138 17.86 -26.87 8.65
CA CYS A 138 18.88 -26.06 7.99
C CYS A 138 20.14 -25.93 8.87
N GLY A 139 21.17 -26.75 8.62
CA GLY A 139 22.42 -26.72 9.38
C GLY A 139 23.13 -25.35 9.39
N TRP A 140 23.14 -24.63 8.26
CA TRP A 140 23.71 -23.28 8.17
C TRP A 140 22.92 -22.24 8.94
N CYS A 141 21.61 -22.43 9.08
CA CYS A 141 20.75 -21.55 9.87
C CYS A 141 21.01 -21.72 11.36
N VAL A 142 21.09 -22.98 11.83
CA VAL A 142 21.48 -23.30 13.21
C VAL A 142 22.87 -22.77 13.51
N ARG A 143 23.78 -22.86 12.54
CA ARG A 143 25.14 -22.32 12.67
C ARG A 143 25.15 -20.79 12.82
N LEU A 144 24.42 -20.07 11.96
CA LEU A 144 24.28 -18.62 12.05
C LEU A 144 23.69 -18.19 13.41
N ASP A 145 22.64 -18.86 13.86
CA ASP A 145 22.03 -18.56 15.15
C ASP A 145 23.03 -18.76 16.30
N ARG A 146 23.65 -19.93 16.38
CA ARG A 146 24.61 -20.26 17.44
C ARG A 146 25.84 -19.35 17.45
N GLU A 147 26.45 -19.12 16.28
CA GLU A 147 27.72 -18.40 16.17
C GLU A 147 27.54 -16.88 16.19
N VAL A 148 26.33 -16.37 15.93
CA VAL A 148 26.06 -14.94 15.81
C VAL A 148 24.82 -14.53 16.60
N LEU A 149 23.63 -14.96 16.18
CA LEU A 149 22.38 -14.33 16.61
C LEU A 149 22.04 -14.58 18.09
N SER A 150 22.52 -15.69 18.64
CA SER A 150 22.34 -16.08 20.04
C SER A 150 23.43 -15.55 20.98
N THR A 151 24.50 -14.96 20.45
CA THR A 151 25.60 -14.37 21.23
C THR A 151 25.16 -13.12 21.98
N SER A 152 25.81 -12.82 23.12
CA SER A 152 25.54 -11.60 23.88
C SER A 152 25.87 -10.34 23.08
N GLU A 153 26.96 -10.36 22.29
CA GLU A 153 27.39 -9.24 21.45
C GLU A 153 26.31 -8.85 20.43
N PHE A 154 25.76 -9.82 19.69
CA PHE A 154 24.66 -9.55 18.76
C PHE A 154 23.40 -9.09 19.48
N LYS A 155 23.04 -9.70 20.62
CA LYS A 155 21.86 -9.32 21.39
C LYS A 155 21.93 -7.87 21.88
N THR A 156 23.09 -7.42 22.35
CA THR A 156 23.33 -6.03 22.75
C THR A 156 23.15 -5.09 21.56
N TYR A 157 23.81 -5.38 20.43
CA TYR A 157 23.66 -4.57 19.22
C TYR A 157 22.21 -4.54 18.72
N ALA A 158 21.53 -5.69 18.69
CA ALA A 158 20.16 -5.79 18.23
C ALA A 158 19.18 -5.02 19.13
N LYS A 159 19.40 -5.03 20.45
CA LYS A 159 18.55 -4.29 21.39
C LYS A 159 18.48 -2.79 21.10
N GLU A 160 19.61 -2.23 20.67
CA GLU A 160 19.74 -0.79 20.43
C GLU A 160 19.37 -0.37 19.01
N ASN A 161 19.48 -1.29 18.03
CA ASN A 161 19.47 -0.92 16.61
C ASN A 161 18.39 -1.63 15.78
N LEU A 162 17.85 -2.76 16.25
CA LEU A 162 17.07 -3.69 15.42
C LEU A 162 15.77 -4.16 16.08
N ILE A 163 14.75 -4.30 15.24
CA ILE A 163 13.56 -5.11 15.52
C ILE A 163 13.73 -6.45 14.82
N LEU A 164 13.77 -7.55 15.58
CA LEU A 164 14.09 -8.88 15.07
C LEU A 164 12.83 -9.67 14.71
N VAL A 165 12.69 -10.05 13.45
CA VAL A 165 11.56 -10.86 12.97
C VAL A 165 12.05 -12.22 12.49
N LYS A 166 11.55 -13.29 13.10
CA LYS A 166 11.84 -14.66 12.68
C LYS A 166 10.77 -15.17 11.72
N LEU A 167 11.20 -15.52 10.51
CA LEU A 167 10.38 -16.10 9.45
C LEU A 167 10.82 -17.54 9.23
N ASP A 168 10.23 -18.44 10.02
CA ASP A 168 10.65 -19.83 10.13
C ASP A 168 9.84 -20.76 9.22
N PHE A 169 10.53 -21.71 8.58
CA PHE A 169 10.01 -22.72 7.66
C PHE A 169 10.34 -24.14 8.16
N PRO A 170 9.81 -24.54 9.33
CA PRO A 170 10.11 -25.84 9.92
C PRO A 170 9.48 -26.99 9.14
N ARG A 171 10.04 -28.21 9.28
CA ARG A 171 9.47 -29.44 8.70
C ARG A 171 8.66 -30.25 9.72
N GLY A 172 9.11 -30.29 10.97
CA GLY A 172 8.53 -31.07 12.06
C GLY A 172 7.77 -30.25 13.09
N VAL A 173 8.00 -28.93 13.17
CA VAL A 173 7.31 -28.06 14.14
C VAL A 173 6.03 -27.48 13.52
N PRO A 174 4.83 -27.76 14.09
CA PRO A 174 3.59 -27.18 13.59
C PRO A 174 3.56 -25.65 13.74
N GLN A 175 2.93 -24.98 12.77
CA GLN A 175 2.65 -23.55 12.79
C GLN A 175 1.19 -23.33 12.38
N THR A 176 0.60 -22.23 12.85
CA THR A 176 -0.75 -21.82 12.42
C THR A 176 -0.78 -21.55 10.91
N ALA A 177 -1.95 -21.75 10.29
CA ALA A 177 -2.12 -21.51 8.86
C ALA A 177 -1.85 -20.03 8.47
N SER A 178 -2.22 -19.09 9.35
CA SER A 178 -1.96 -17.66 9.16
C SER A 178 -0.47 -17.35 9.15
N LEU A 179 0.30 -17.89 10.10
CA LEU A 179 1.75 -17.68 10.17
C LEU A 179 2.46 -18.29 8.96
N LYS A 180 2.08 -19.51 8.55
CA LYS A 180 2.62 -20.14 7.34
C LYS A 180 2.34 -19.28 6.09
N THR A 181 1.11 -18.78 5.96
CA THR A 181 0.71 -17.94 4.82
C THR A 181 1.51 -16.64 4.80
N GLN A 182 1.63 -15.96 5.95
CA GLN A 182 2.45 -14.76 6.09
C GLN A 182 3.90 -15.03 5.67
N ASN A 183 4.53 -16.09 6.20
CA ASN A 183 5.92 -16.40 5.92
C ASN A 183 6.13 -16.72 4.43
N ASN A 184 5.24 -17.49 3.81
CA ASN A 184 5.29 -17.80 2.38
C ASN A 184 5.15 -16.54 1.50
N GLN A 185 4.20 -15.66 1.82
CA GLN A 185 4.01 -14.39 1.11
C GLN A 185 5.24 -13.49 1.23
N LEU A 186 5.86 -13.43 2.41
CA LEU A 186 7.09 -12.67 2.63
C LEU A 186 8.28 -13.27 1.89
N ALA A 187 8.43 -14.59 1.88
CA ALA A 187 9.47 -15.25 1.11
C ALA A 187 9.33 -14.97 -0.39
N GLN A 188 8.09 -14.96 -0.92
CA GLN A 188 7.83 -14.57 -2.30
C GLN A 188 8.13 -13.09 -2.55
N LYS A 189 7.62 -12.19 -1.70
CA LYS A 189 7.83 -10.73 -1.78
C LYS A 189 9.32 -10.39 -1.85
N TYR A 190 10.13 -11.05 -1.03
CA TYR A 190 11.55 -10.80 -0.90
C TYR A 190 12.44 -11.75 -1.73
N GLN A 191 11.83 -12.58 -2.58
CA GLN A 191 12.54 -13.51 -3.47
C GLN A 191 13.56 -14.38 -2.71
N VAL A 192 13.09 -15.02 -1.64
CA VAL A 192 13.88 -15.91 -0.80
C VAL A 192 13.83 -17.31 -1.39
N GLY A 193 14.91 -17.73 -2.03
CA GLY A 193 15.07 -19.07 -2.61
C GLY A 193 15.88 -20.06 -1.76
N GLY A 194 16.43 -19.61 -0.63
CA GLY A 194 17.30 -20.44 0.21
C GLY A 194 17.53 -19.87 1.60
N PHE A 195 18.04 -20.72 2.49
CA PHE A 195 18.28 -20.38 3.89
C PHE A 195 19.74 -20.65 4.29
N PRO A 196 20.31 -19.86 5.23
CA PRO A 196 19.70 -18.68 5.84
C PRO A 196 19.72 -17.46 4.90
N THR A 197 18.61 -16.72 4.85
CA THR A 197 18.57 -15.40 4.22
C THR A 197 18.22 -14.35 5.27
N VAL A 198 18.99 -13.28 5.31
CA VAL A 198 18.77 -12.13 6.19
C VAL A 198 18.49 -10.91 5.33
N ILE A 199 17.43 -10.17 5.65
CA ILE A 199 17.04 -8.94 4.96
C ILE A 199 16.91 -7.83 5.98
N ILE A 200 17.50 -6.67 5.65
CA ILE A 200 17.44 -5.46 6.47
C ILE A 200 16.52 -4.47 5.80
N LEU A 201 15.51 -4.03 6.54
CA LEU A 201 14.62 -2.95 6.14
C LEU A 201 14.94 -1.68 6.94
N ASP A 202 14.78 -0.53 6.32
CA ASP A 202 14.74 0.75 7.03
C ASP A 202 13.42 0.92 7.82
N SER A 203 13.30 2.02 8.57
CA SER A 203 12.11 2.35 9.36
C SER A 203 10.84 2.58 8.52
N LYS A 204 10.96 2.69 7.20
CA LYS A 204 9.85 2.81 6.25
C LYS A 204 9.51 1.49 5.57
N GLY A 205 10.17 0.40 5.95
CA GLY A 205 9.97 -0.93 5.38
C GLY A 205 10.64 -1.15 4.02
N LYS A 206 11.49 -0.22 3.56
CA LYS A 206 12.27 -0.40 2.32
C LYS A 206 13.46 -1.30 2.60
N GLN A 207 13.71 -2.27 1.73
CA GLN A 207 14.90 -3.11 1.81
C GLN A 207 16.16 -2.28 1.51
N ILE A 208 17.09 -2.26 2.47
CA ILE A 208 18.39 -1.58 2.38
C ILE A 208 19.56 -2.57 2.39
N GLY A 209 19.33 -3.81 2.78
CA GLY A 209 20.38 -4.82 2.85
C GLY A 209 19.87 -6.25 2.69
N ARG A 210 20.76 -7.12 2.21
CA ARG A 210 20.55 -8.57 2.15
C ARG A 210 21.87 -9.27 2.41
N THR A 211 21.83 -10.30 3.24
CA THR A 211 22.99 -11.16 3.54
C THR A 211 22.52 -12.58 3.88
N GLY A 212 23.45 -13.44 4.27
CA GLY A 212 23.20 -14.80 4.75
C GLY A 212 24.23 -15.16 5.83
N TYR A 213 24.58 -16.44 5.94
CA TYR A 213 25.67 -16.84 6.83
C TYR A 213 27.01 -16.25 6.36
N GLN A 214 27.75 -15.67 7.30
CA GLN A 214 29.11 -15.18 7.10
C GLN A 214 30.00 -15.77 8.19
N LYS A 215 31.20 -16.20 7.81
CA LYS A 215 32.24 -16.58 8.77
C LYS A 215 32.81 -15.32 9.43
N GLY A 216 33.29 -15.45 10.66
CA GLY A 216 33.93 -14.35 11.40
C GLY A 216 33.24 -13.99 12.73
N GLY A 217 32.15 -14.68 13.07
CA GLY A 217 31.46 -14.48 14.36
C GLY A 217 30.63 -13.19 14.40
N PRO A 218 30.17 -12.78 15.60
CA PRO A 218 29.21 -11.69 15.75
C PRO A 218 29.76 -10.33 15.31
N GLY A 219 31.00 -9.96 15.66
CA GLY A 219 31.59 -8.68 15.28
C GLY A 219 31.62 -8.46 13.76
N ALA A 220 32.15 -9.43 13.01
CA ALA A 220 32.20 -9.34 11.55
C ALA A 220 30.80 -9.26 10.91
N PHE A 221 29.82 -9.99 11.48
CA PHE A 221 28.45 -9.94 11.02
C PHE A 221 27.81 -8.57 11.30
N ILE A 222 28.00 -8.01 12.50
CA ILE A 222 27.53 -6.68 12.87
C ILE A 222 28.14 -5.61 11.96
N ASP A 223 29.43 -5.73 11.63
CA ASP A 223 30.08 -4.81 10.69
C ASP A 223 29.49 -4.88 9.28
N THR A 224 29.05 -6.06 8.84
CA THR A 224 28.24 -6.16 7.61
C THR A 224 26.91 -5.43 7.76
N LEU A 225 26.20 -5.58 8.89
CA LEU A 225 24.90 -4.92 9.10
C LEU A 225 25.01 -3.39 9.12
N LYS A 226 26.11 -2.85 9.64
CA LYS A 226 26.37 -1.39 9.69
C LYS A 226 26.64 -0.76 8.33
N LYS A 227 26.96 -1.55 7.29
CA LYS A 227 27.20 -1.05 5.92
C LYS A 227 25.91 -0.77 5.15
N PHE A 228 24.79 -1.30 5.62
CA PHE A 228 23.46 -0.98 5.11
C PHE A 228 22.94 0.30 5.78
#